data_AF-A0A972P8X3-F1
#
_entry.id   AF-A0A972P8X3-F1
#
_cell.length_a   1.000
_cell.length_b   1.000
_cell.length_c   1.000
_cell.angle_alpha   90.00
_cell.angle_beta   90.00
_cell.angle_gamma   90.00
#
_symmetry.space_group_name_H-M   'P 1'
#
loop_
_entity.id
_entity.type
_entity.pdbx_description
1 polymer ?
#
loop_
_entity_poly.entity_id
_entity_poly.type
_entity_poly.pdbx_seq_one_letter_code
_entity_poly.pdbx_strand_id
1 'polypeptide(L)'
;MPDFAVVRPVKLTGQTSLGRLISGRIMDLAVLIGKSRRQGIRTYQLESGEIVKEHILACPFPRREVLVQYENKVINHLVAAGHLAERFAAKVIGYDPMILWACDLAGKVAPGLQIPIISGELMRLVALKETLQRLLNTQERLLNHARVMVISLRQRLTRLAAELLAPECRELIIVEQPDRSVDSWLARVLYTCGVVCQVTPRVERVLTPVDVVILGDLSVYPGEIKLDNGRPDTIVIDLFPWTNRPRLGQSINNLPILAEPVFCLRQANGETEAAQMALLDPLEAELLLATLERNESVSIVSREIRPAQVVMIQRLMRKYGFKLMDNIAWEKKEVLDKGRPGNYNSD
;
A
#
# COMPACT_ATOMS: atom_id res chain seq x y z
N MET A 1 6.55 -27.59 -14.38
CA MET A 1 6.78 -26.13 -14.47
C MET A 1 5.45 -25.43 -14.24
N PRO A 2 5.38 -24.31 -13.49
CA PRO A 2 4.15 -23.53 -13.44
C PRO A 2 3.91 -22.88 -14.82
N ASP A 3 2.73 -23.10 -15.40
CA ASP A 3 2.29 -22.45 -16.63
C ASP A 3 1.93 -20.99 -16.33
N PHE A 4 2.76 -20.05 -16.81
CA PHE A 4 2.40 -18.64 -16.84
C PHE A 4 1.50 -18.42 -18.04
N ALA A 5 0.24 -18.05 -17.81
CA ALA A 5 -0.71 -17.79 -18.90
C ALA A 5 -0.20 -16.63 -19.77
N VAL A 6 -0.22 -16.80 -21.09
CA VAL A 6 0.10 -15.73 -22.04
C VAL A 6 -0.89 -14.59 -21.85
N VAL A 7 -0.38 -13.35 -21.69
CA VAL A 7 -1.22 -12.14 -21.68
C VAL A 7 -1.90 -12.02 -23.04
N ARG A 8 -3.18 -12.37 -23.14
CA ARG A 8 -3.94 -12.30 -24.38
C ARG A 8 -4.70 -10.97 -24.44
N PRO A 9 -4.61 -10.21 -25.55
CA PRO A 9 -5.53 -9.11 -25.80
C PRO A 9 -6.93 -9.68 -26.01
N VAL A 10 -7.90 -9.24 -25.21
CA VAL A 10 -9.31 -9.59 -25.41
C VAL A 10 -10.00 -8.44 -26.15
N LYS A 11 -10.85 -8.78 -27.13
CA LYS A 11 -11.70 -7.79 -27.81
C LYS A 11 -12.64 -7.14 -26.79
N LEU A 12 -12.51 -5.83 -26.63
CA LEU A 12 -13.36 -5.02 -25.77
C LEU A 12 -14.77 -4.98 -26.36
N THR A 13 -15.72 -5.67 -25.74
CA THR A 13 -17.16 -5.50 -26.01
C THR A 13 -17.81 -4.96 -24.76
N GLY A 14 -17.97 -3.64 -24.69
CA GLY A 14 -18.73 -2.96 -23.65
C GLY A 14 -19.56 -1.85 -24.26
N GLN A 15 -20.87 -2.07 -24.41
CA GLN A 15 -21.84 -1.01 -24.62
C GLN A 15 -21.80 -0.08 -23.40
N THR A 16 -21.46 1.19 -23.62
CA THR A 16 -21.70 2.26 -22.65
C THR A 16 -23.02 2.92 -23.03
N SER A 17 -23.99 2.90 -22.12
CA SER A 17 -25.17 3.76 -22.21
C SER A 17 -24.69 5.21 -22.14
N LEU A 18 -24.74 5.91 -23.28
CA LEU A 18 -24.44 7.34 -23.39
C LEU A 18 -25.49 8.16 -22.64
N GLY A 19 -25.30 8.32 -21.33
CA GLY A 19 -25.89 9.41 -20.56
C GLY A 19 -25.06 10.69 -20.77
N ARG A 20 -25.74 11.82 -21.03
CA ARG A 20 -25.20 13.16 -21.34
C ARG A 20 -23.77 13.41 -20.83
N LEU A 21 -22.80 13.40 -21.75
CA LEU A 21 -21.45 13.92 -21.54
C LEU A 21 -21.51 15.43 -21.34
N ILE A 22 -21.42 15.87 -20.08
CA ILE A 22 -21.10 17.25 -19.72
C ILE A 22 -19.60 17.41 -19.98
N SER A 23 -19.22 18.25 -20.96
CA SER A 23 -17.90 18.73 -21.42
C SER A 23 -16.60 18.37 -20.64
N GLY A 24 -16.44 17.13 -20.23
CA GLY A 24 -15.34 16.61 -19.42
C GLY A 24 -14.21 16.01 -20.27
N ARG A 25 -12.97 16.14 -19.79
CA ARG A 25 -11.77 15.55 -20.42
C ARG A 25 -11.60 14.08 -19.97
N ILE A 26 -11.30 13.19 -20.91
CA ILE A 26 -11.09 11.74 -20.68
C ILE A 26 -9.60 11.45 -20.50
N MET A 27 -9.23 10.67 -19.48
CA MET A 27 -7.85 10.20 -19.21
C MET A 27 -7.83 8.67 -19.06
N ASP A 28 -6.83 7.98 -19.62
CA ASP A 28 -6.69 6.52 -19.58
C ASP A 28 -5.52 6.05 -18.69
N LEU A 29 -5.77 5.07 -17.81
CA LEU A 29 -4.87 4.49 -16.82
C LEU A 29 -4.85 2.96 -16.94
N ALA A 30 -3.77 2.26 -16.59
CA ALA A 30 -3.77 0.79 -16.48
C ALA A 30 -3.44 0.27 -15.06
N VAL A 31 -4.25 -0.66 -14.55
CA VAL A 31 -3.95 -1.44 -13.34
C VAL A 31 -3.67 -2.86 -13.71
N LEU A 32 -2.54 -3.39 -13.25
CA LEU A 32 -2.25 -4.80 -13.35
C LEU A 32 -2.58 -5.50 -12.03
N ILE A 33 -3.61 -6.34 -12.06
CA ILE A 33 -4.07 -7.11 -10.88
C ILE A 33 -3.51 -8.52 -10.95
N GLY A 34 -2.74 -8.90 -9.92
CA GLY A 34 -2.03 -10.19 -9.86
C GLY A 34 -2.89 -11.40 -9.53
N LYS A 35 -4.02 -11.20 -8.84
CA LYS A 35 -4.86 -12.29 -8.31
C LYS A 35 -6.18 -12.50 -9.06
N SER A 36 -6.57 -11.56 -9.91
CA SER A 36 -7.92 -11.53 -10.48
C SER A 36 -7.89 -11.88 -11.96
N ARG A 37 -8.84 -12.72 -12.42
CA ARG A 37 -9.14 -12.90 -13.84
C ARG A 37 -9.90 -11.70 -14.45
N ARG A 38 -10.15 -10.65 -13.66
CA ARG A 38 -10.91 -9.47 -14.13
C ARG A 38 -10.06 -8.67 -15.10
N GLN A 39 -10.60 -8.52 -16.30
CA GLN A 39 -10.23 -7.48 -17.24
C GLN A 39 -11.46 -6.57 -17.40
N GLY A 40 -11.25 -5.27 -17.51
CA GLY A 40 -12.37 -4.33 -17.61
C GLY A 40 -11.93 -2.89 -17.62
N ILE A 41 -12.89 -1.99 -17.76
CA ILE A 41 -12.68 -0.54 -17.68
C ILE A 41 -13.55 0.00 -16.55
N ARG A 42 -12.95 0.58 -15.51
CA ARG A 42 -13.66 1.39 -14.52
C ARG A 42 -13.60 2.85 -14.93
N THR A 43 -14.70 3.58 -14.79
CA THR A 43 -14.76 5.01 -15.11
C THR A 43 -15.10 5.81 -13.86
N TYR A 44 -14.25 6.76 -13.53
CA TYR A 44 -14.43 7.73 -12.45
C TYR A 44 -14.82 9.07 -13.07
N GLN A 45 -15.97 9.60 -12.69
CA GLN A 45 -16.37 10.95 -13.06
C GLN A 45 -16.34 11.81 -11.80
N LEU A 46 -15.48 12.82 -11.76
CA LEU A 46 -15.32 13.71 -10.61
C LEU A 46 -16.26 14.90 -10.70
N GLU A 47 -16.55 15.52 -9.56
CA GLU A 47 -17.37 16.75 -9.49
C GLU A 47 -16.73 17.93 -10.25
N SER A 48 -15.41 17.92 -10.37
CA SER A 48 -14.64 18.84 -11.22
C SER A 48 -14.92 18.70 -12.72
N GLY A 49 -15.64 17.65 -13.14
CA GLY A 49 -15.91 17.32 -14.54
C GLY A 49 -14.81 16.47 -15.21
N GLU A 50 -13.77 16.09 -14.48
CA GLU A 50 -12.72 15.20 -14.99
C GLU A 50 -13.23 13.76 -15.05
N ILE A 51 -12.92 13.06 -16.16
CA ILE A 51 -13.28 11.66 -16.37
C ILE A 51 -12.00 10.83 -16.47
N VAL A 52 -11.83 9.86 -15.58
CA VAL A 52 -10.70 8.93 -15.58
C VAL A 52 -11.19 7.53 -15.89
N LYS A 53 -10.59 6.89 -16.88
CA LYS A 53 -10.80 5.49 -17.26
C LYS A 53 -9.62 4.66 -16.81
N GLU A 54 -9.90 3.64 -16.03
CA GLU A 54 -8.93 2.69 -15.53
C GLU A 54 -9.13 1.35 -16.25
N HIS A 55 -8.13 0.95 -17.02
CA HIS A 55 -8.02 -0.32 -17.71
C HIS A 55 -7.41 -1.36 -16.77
N ILE A 56 -8.19 -2.33 -16.37
CA ILE A 56 -7.74 -3.42 -15.52
C ILE A 56 -7.21 -4.55 -16.40
N LEU A 57 -5.92 -4.85 -16.25
CA LEU A 57 -5.19 -5.91 -16.92
C LEU A 57 -4.97 -7.07 -15.93
N ALA A 58 -5.56 -8.23 -16.24
CA ALA A 58 -5.28 -9.44 -15.50
C ALA A 58 -3.90 -10.00 -15.87
N CYS A 59 -3.07 -10.23 -14.87
CA CYS A 59 -1.74 -10.81 -15.04
C CYS A 59 -1.55 -11.89 -13.97
N PRO A 60 -2.07 -13.10 -14.24
CA PRO A 60 -2.16 -14.14 -13.22
C PRO A 60 -0.76 -14.63 -12.85
N PHE A 61 -0.42 -14.53 -11.57
CA PHE A 61 0.80 -15.11 -11.03
C PHE A 61 0.50 -16.31 -10.12
N PRO A 62 1.40 -17.32 -10.07
CA PRO A 62 1.36 -18.35 -9.05
C PRO A 62 1.62 -17.77 -7.65
N ARG A 63 1.43 -18.59 -6.60
CA ARG A 63 1.61 -18.18 -5.19
C ARG A 63 2.96 -17.50 -4.93
N ARG A 64 3.04 -16.67 -3.89
CA ARG A 64 4.23 -15.84 -3.57
C ARG A 64 5.53 -16.64 -3.51
N GLU A 65 5.50 -17.85 -2.97
CA GLU A 65 6.69 -18.71 -2.85
C GLU A 65 7.26 -19.06 -4.23
N VAL A 66 6.39 -19.17 -5.23
CA VAL A 66 6.75 -19.43 -6.63
C VAL A 66 7.28 -18.15 -7.29
N LEU A 67 6.75 -16.97 -6.94
CA LEU A 67 7.26 -15.69 -7.47
C LEU A 67 8.74 -15.48 -7.19
N VAL A 68 9.19 -15.79 -5.96
CA VAL A 68 10.59 -15.63 -5.54
C VAL A 68 11.52 -16.57 -6.31
N GLN A 69 11.08 -17.81 -6.57
CA GLN A 69 11.88 -18.80 -7.30
C GLN A 69 12.05 -18.49 -8.79
N TYR A 70 11.10 -17.77 -9.39
CA TYR A 70 11.07 -17.49 -10.84
C TYR A 70 11.17 -15.99 -11.14
N GLU A 71 11.95 -15.26 -10.34
CA GLU A 71 12.04 -13.80 -10.38
C GLU A 71 12.21 -13.22 -11.79
N ASN A 72 13.16 -13.72 -12.59
CA ASN A 72 13.40 -13.25 -13.95
C ASN A 72 12.19 -13.45 -14.87
N LYS A 73 11.46 -14.57 -14.72
CA LYS A 73 10.22 -14.81 -15.50
C LYS A 73 9.13 -13.83 -15.08
N VAL A 74 9.04 -13.54 -13.79
CA VAL A 74 8.08 -12.56 -13.24
C VAL A 74 8.37 -11.17 -13.80
N ILE A 75 9.63 -10.72 -13.76
CA ILE A 75 10.05 -9.43 -14.33
C ILE A 75 9.67 -9.34 -15.81
N ASN A 76 10.05 -10.34 -16.61
CA ASN A 76 9.73 -10.35 -18.05
C ASN A 76 8.21 -10.30 -18.31
N HIS A 77 7.42 -10.98 -17.48
CA HIS A 77 5.97 -10.96 -17.60
C HIS A 77 5.37 -9.59 -17.23
N LEU A 78 5.89 -8.95 -16.17
CA LEU A 78 5.48 -7.59 -15.77
C LEU A 78 5.85 -6.55 -16.81
N VAL A 79 7.05 -6.65 -17.42
CA VAL A 79 7.48 -5.78 -18.52
C VAL A 79 6.60 -5.98 -19.76
N ALA A 80 6.30 -7.23 -20.13
CA ALA A 80 5.40 -7.52 -21.26
C ALA A 80 3.99 -6.94 -21.05
N ALA A 81 3.47 -7.01 -19.83
CA ALA A 81 2.20 -6.41 -19.49
C ALA A 81 2.26 -4.87 -19.45
N GLY A 82 3.38 -4.29 -19.01
CA GLY A 82 3.64 -2.85 -19.11
C GLY A 82 3.65 -2.36 -20.55
N HIS A 83 4.34 -3.05 -21.46
CA HIS A 83 4.28 -2.75 -22.89
C HIS A 83 2.88 -2.89 -23.49
N LEU A 84 2.04 -3.77 -22.95
CA LEU A 84 0.64 -3.84 -23.36
C LEU A 84 -0.13 -2.59 -22.90
N ALA A 85 0.09 -2.13 -21.67
CA ALA A 85 -0.50 -0.89 -21.17
C ALA A 85 -0.06 0.34 -22.00
N GLU A 86 1.22 0.40 -22.40
CA GLU A 86 1.74 1.45 -23.29
C GLU A 86 1.03 1.45 -24.64
N ARG A 87 0.76 0.27 -25.22
CA ARG A 87 -0.01 0.15 -26.47
C ARG A 87 -1.46 0.60 -26.32
N PHE A 88 -2.03 0.51 -25.11
CA PHE A 88 -3.33 1.10 -24.78
C PHE A 88 -3.25 2.60 -24.44
N ALA A 89 -2.09 3.23 -24.67
CA ALA A 89 -1.82 4.64 -24.39
C ALA A 89 -2.03 5.04 -22.92
N ALA A 90 -1.95 4.06 -22.00
CA ALA A 90 -2.00 4.31 -20.57
C ALA A 90 -0.90 5.29 -20.16
N LYS A 91 -1.24 6.26 -19.31
CA LYS A 91 -0.26 7.28 -18.88
C LYS A 91 0.59 6.84 -17.70
N VAL A 92 0.04 5.96 -16.86
CA VAL A 92 0.74 5.37 -15.73
C VAL A 92 0.29 3.91 -15.60
N ILE A 93 1.11 3.07 -14.97
CA ILE A 93 0.77 1.69 -14.64
C ILE A 93 0.94 1.43 -13.15
N GLY A 94 -0.01 0.71 -12.57
CA GLY A 94 0.15 0.15 -11.22
C GLY A 94 0.25 -1.35 -11.25
N TYR A 95 1.06 -1.91 -10.36
CA TYR A 95 1.11 -3.35 -10.15
C TYR A 95 0.67 -3.68 -8.74
N ASP A 96 -0.02 -4.81 -8.60
CA ASP A 96 -0.41 -5.35 -7.30
C ASP A 96 0.80 -5.38 -6.34
N PRO A 97 0.67 -4.79 -5.14
CA PRO A 97 1.74 -4.73 -4.15
C PRO A 97 2.29 -6.10 -3.78
N MET A 98 1.45 -7.14 -3.77
CA MET A 98 1.91 -8.49 -3.48
C MET A 98 2.93 -9.01 -4.50
N ILE A 99 2.84 -8.56 -5.76
CA ILE A 99 3.82 -8.91 -6.78
C ILE A 99 5.08 -8.06 -6.61
N LEU A 100 4.91 -6.74 -6.49
CA LEU A 100 6.06 -5.82 -6.43
C LEU A 100 6.92 -6.03 -5.18
N TRP A 101 6.31 -6.27 -4.02
CA TRP A 101 7.02 -6.41 -2.74
C TRP A 101 7.65 -7.78 -2.54
N ALA A 102 7.17 -8.83 -3.23
CA ALA A 102 7.68 -10.17 -3.04
C ALA A 102 9.17 -10.30 -3.43
N CYS A 103 9.64 -9.50 -4.40
CA CYS A 103 11.04 -9.56 -4.85
C CYS A 103 11.67 -8.18 -5.12
N ASP A 104 11.15 -7.09 -4.52
CA ASP A 104 11.60 -5.71 -4.78
C ASP A 104 11.69 -5.41 -6.30
N LEU A 105 10.65 -5.83 -7.02
CA LEU A 105 10.66 -5.90 -8.49
C LEU A 105 10.50 -4.54 -9.15
N ALA A 106 10.05 -3.55 -8.39
CA ALA A 106 9.68 -2.24 -8.89
C ALA A 106 10.87 -1.58 -9.62
N GLY A 107 12.06 -1.58 -9.01
CA GLY A 107 13.30 -1.06 -9.61
C GLY A 107 13.85 -1.90 -10.77
N LYS A 108 13.43 -3.17 -10.89
CA LYS A 108 13.87 -4.08 -11.98
C LYS A 108 12.96 -4.03 -13.20
N VAL A 109 11.69 -3.71 -13.00
CA VAL A 109 10.69 -3.57 -14.08
C VAL A 109 10.74 -2.17 -14.70
N ALA A 110 11.00 -1.13 -13.89
CA ALA A 110 10.98 0.26 -14.33
C ALA A 110 11.86 0.56 -15.57
N PRO A 111 13.11 0.05 -15.69
CA PRO A 111 13.95 0.33 -16.86
C PRO A 111 13.40 -0.24 -18.17
N GLY A 112 12.48 -1.21 -18.09
CA GLY A 112 11.86 -1.84 -19.25
C GLY A 112 10.67 -1.07 -19.83
N LEU A 113 10.21 0.01 -19.19
CA LEU A 113 8.98 0.72 -19.56
C LEU A 113 9.23 2.22 -19.80
N GLN A 114 8.47 2.78 -20.72
CA GLN A 114 8.38 4.21 -21.02
C GLN A 114 7.34 4.94 -20.18
N ILE A 115 6.46 4.19 -19.51
CA ILE A 115 5.44 4.75 -18.62
C ILE A 115 5.84 4.61 -17.15
N PRO A 116 5.49 5.60 -16.32
CA PRO A 116 5.72 5.57 -14.88
C PRO A 116 4.99 4.41 -14.19
N ILE A 117 5.68 3.79 -13.22
CA ILE A 117 5.12 2.74 -12.36
C ILE A 117 4.74 3.32 -10.99
N ILE A 118 3.60 2.90 -10.47
CA ILE A 118 3.04 3.25 -9.16
C ILE A 118 2.89 1.98 -8.31
N SER A 119 3.24 2.07 -7.03
CA SER A 119 3.22 0.95 -6.06
C SER A 119 2.16 1.11 -4.97
N GLY A 120 1.57 2.30 -4.81
CA GLY A 120 0.64 2.60 -3.71
C GLY A 120 1.35 2.78 -2.36
N GLU A 121 2.68 2.90 -2.34
CA GLU A 121 3.46 3.03 -1.11
C GLU A 121 3.31 4.41 -0.47
N LEU A 122 3.26 5.48 -1.26
CA LEU A 122 3.07 6.83 -0.70
C LEU A 122 1.69 6.94 -0.06
N MET A 123 0.66 6.43 -0.74
CA MET A 123 -0.69 6.45 -0.23
C MET A 123 -0.83 5.64 1.07
N ARG A 124 -0.10 4.52 1.20
CA ARG A 124 0.02 3.79 2.48
C ARG A 124 0.71 4.59 3.58
N LEU A 125 1.79 5.31 3.26
CA LEU A 125 2.48 6.17 4.24
C LEU A 125 1.60 7.34 4.69
N VAL A 126 0.78 7.90 3.79
CA VAL A 126 -0.23 8.89 4.16
C VAL A 126 -1.25 8.30 5.13
N ALA A 127 -1.80 7.14 4.79
CA ALA A 127 -2.74 6.45 5.67
C ALA A 127 -2.14 6.11 7.02
N LEU A 128 -0.88 5.64 7.05
CA LEU A 128 -0.15 5.38 8.29
C LEU A 128 -0.14 6.62 9.18
N LYS A 129 0.27 7.77 8.63
CA LYS A 129 0.38 9.02 9.39
C LYS A 129 -0.99 9.51 9.86
N GLU A 130 -1.99 9.55 8.98
CA GLU A 130 -3.34 9.98 9.35
C GLU A 130 -3.97 9.06 10.40
N THR A 131 -3.84 7.75 10.24
CA THR A 131 -4.44 6.80 11.18
C THR A 131 -3.75 6.87 12.53
N LEU A 132 -2.42 6.94 12.54
CA LEU A 132 -1.65 7.05 13.77
C LEU A 132 -2.02 8.32 14.54
N GLN A 133 -2.16 9.46 13.84
CA GLN A 133 -2.61 10.71 14.45
C GLN A 133 -4.03 10.58 15.03
N ARG A 134 -4.97 9.99 14.27
CA ARG A 134 -6.35 9.76 14.76
C ARG A 134 -6.35 8.88 16.01
N LEU A 135 -5.62 7.76 16.00
CA LEU A 135 -5.56 6.82 17.12
C LEU A 135 -4.91 7.43 18.37
N LEU A 136 -3.79 8.13 18.22
CA LEU A 136 -3.15 8.82 19.33
C LEU A 136 -4.06 9.91 19.92
N ASN A 137 -4.79 10.65 19.07
CA ASN A 137 -5.77 11.63 19.54
C ASN A 137 -6.91 10.98 20.33
N THR A 138 -7.42 9.83 19.89
CA THR A 138 -8.45 9.09 20.66
C THR A 138 -7.96 8.59 22.01
N GLN A 139 -6.65 8.44 22.18
CA GLN A 139 -6.02 8.07 23.45
C GLN A 139 -5.48 9.28 24.22
N GLU A 140 -5.73 10.52 23.76
CA GLU A 140 -5.22 11.76 24.35
C GLU A 140 -3.69 11.81 24.43
N ARG A 141 -3.02 11.24 23.42
CA ARG A 141 -1.55 11.13 23.35
C ARG A 141 -1.00 11.92 22.18
N LEU A 142 0.26 12.31 22.31
CA LEU A 142 1.01 12.99 21.26
C LEU A 142 2.12 12.07 20.76
N LEU A 143 2.32 12.05 19.43
CA LEU A 143 3.36 11.24 18.80
C LEU A 143 4.77 11.59 19.33
N ASN A 144 5.03 12.88 19.60
CA ASN A 144 6.31 13.37 20.12
C ASN A 144 6.64 12.91 21.55
N HIS A 145 5.67 12.33 22.26
CA HIS A 145 5.89 11.67 23.55
C HIS A 145 5.92 10.15 23.43
N ALA A 146 5.61 9.61 22.24
CA ALA A 146 5.44 8.20 22.00
C ALA A 146 6.78 7.49 21.71
N ARG A 147 6.94 6.29 22.26
CA ARG A 147 7.94 5.28 21.89
C ARG A 147 7.37 4.44 20.76
N VAL A 148 8.00 4.54 19.60
CA VAL A 148 7.59 3.82 18.38
C VAL A 148 8.56 2.66 18.15
N MET A 149 8.02 1.46 18.01
CA MET A 149 8.77 0.28 17.62
C MET A 149 8.46 -0.09 16.18
N VAL A 150 9.49 -0.36 15.39
CA VAL A 150 9.37 -0.83 14.01
C VAL A 150 10.00 -2.22 13.90
N ILE A 151 9.21 -3.22 13.52
CA ILE A 151 9.67 -4.60 13.36
C ILE A 151 9.95 -4.87 11.89
N SER A 152 11.18 -5.27 11.58
CA SER A 152 11.74 -5.48 10.24
C SER A 152 11.84 -4.25 9.34
N LEU A 153 13.08 -3.87 9.01
CA LEU A 153 13.41 -2.85 8.01
C LEU A 153 13.71 -3.43 6.62
N ARG A 154 13.47 -4.73 6.38
CA ARG A 154 13.81 -5.35 5.09
C ARG A 154 13.12 -4.66 3.91
N GLN A 155 11.83 -4.33 4.07
CA GLN A 155 11.05 -3.71 3.00
C GLN A 155 11.23 -2.19 2.97
N ARG A 156 11.25 -1.63 1.76
CA ARG A 156 11.39 -0.20 1.52
C ARG A 156 10.29 0.61 2.21
N LEU A 157 9.03 0.17 2.11
CA LEU A 157 7.89 0.81 2.77
C LEU A 157 8.10 0.97 4.28
N THR A 158 8.62 -0.06 4.96
CA THR A 158 8.86 -0.01 6.41
C THR A 158 10.00 0.94 6.78
N ARG A 159 11.08 0.97 5.97
CA ARG A 159 12.17 1.96 6.16
C ARG A 159 11.66 3.39 6.04
N LEU A 160 10.82 3.66 5.05
CA LEU A 160 10.22 4.97 4.84
C LEU A 160 9.25 5.34 5.96
N ALA A 161 8.47 4.38 6.46
CA ALA A 161 7.62 4.60 7.63
C ALA A 161 8.45 4.97 8.86
N ALA A 162 9.56 4.26 9.11
CA ALA A 162 10.47 4.57 10.20
C ALA A 162 11.13 5.94 10.04
N GLU A 163 11.60 6.30 8.84
CA GLU A 163 12.15 7.63 8.53
C GLU A 163 11.13 8.76 8.70
N LEU A 164 9.88 8.52 8.30
CA LEU A 164 8.78 9.48 8.44
C LEU A 164 8.44 9.75 9.90
N LEU A 165 8.49 8.71 10.74
CA LEU A 165 8.13 8.80 12.16
C LEU A 165 9.30 9.21 13.06
N ALA A 166 10.55 8.94 12.66
CA ALA A 166 11.75 9.26 13.42
C ALA A 166 11.77 10.69 13.98
N PRO A 167 11.54 11.76 13.19
CA PRO A 167 11.57 13.13 13.72
C PRO A 167 10.32 13.52 14.51
N GLU A 168 9.26 12.70 14.49
CA GLU A 168 7.98 13.01 15.11
C GLU A 168 7.77 12.27 16.44
N CYS A 169 8.57 11.25 16.75
CA CYS A 169 8.45 10.45 17.96
C CYS A 169 9.52 10.77 19.03
N ARG A 170 9.24 10.40 20.29
CA ARG A 170 10.21 10.54 21.38
C ARG A 170 11.41 9.61 21.20
N GLU A 171 11.11 8.38 20.79
CA GLU A 171 12.09 7.31 20.69
C GLU A 171 11.67 6.36 19.57
N LEU A 172 12.63 6.00 18.72
CA LEU A 172 12.45 5.02 17.67
C LEU A 172 13.27 3.77 17.97
N ILE A 173 12.57 2.65 18.15
CA ILE A 173 13.14 1.34 18.44
C ILE A 173 13.00 0.48 17.18
N ILE A 174 14.12 -0.01 16.67
CA ILE A 174 14.19 -0.89 15.51
C ILE A 174 14.40 -2.31 15.99
N VAL A 175 13.49 -3.19 15.61
CA VAL A 175 13.66 -4.63 15.77
C VAL A 175 14.10 -5.25 14.46
N GLU A 176 15.38 -5.58 14.37
CA GLU A 176 16.01 -6.15 13.17
C GLU A 176 17.30 -6.89 13.56
N GLN A 177 17.70 -7.87 12.74
CA GLN A 177 19.04 -8.43 12.88
C GLN A 177 20.08 -7.40 12.43
N PRO A 178 21.14 -7.16 13.23
CA PRO A 178 22.15 -6.18 12.85
C PRO A 178 22.88 -6.62 11.59
N ASP A 179 22.87 -5.76 10.57
CA ASP A 179 23.61 -5.93 9.33
C ASP A 179 24.06 -4.57 8.77
N ARG A 180 24.90 -4.60 7.71
CA ARG A 180 25.42 -3.37 7.09
C ARG A 180 24.34 -2.48 6.48
N SER A 181 23.23 -3.06 6.01
CA SER A 181 22.11 -2.30 5.45
C SER A 181 21.40 -1.52 6.54
N VAL A 182 21.20 -2.13 7.73
CA VAL A 182 20.66 -1.47 8.92
C VAL A 182 21.60 -0.37 9.39
N ASP A 183 22.91 -0.62 9.49
CA ASP A 183 23.89 0.39 9.90
C ASP A 183 23.89 1.61 8.95
N SER A 184 23.85 1.36 7.64
CA SER A 184 23.78 2.42 6.63
C SER A 184 22.49 3.23 6.73
N TRP A 185 21.37 2.55 7.04
CA TRP A 185 20.08 3.21 7.25
C TRP A 185 20.09 4.07 8.51
N LEU A 186 20.63 3.57 9.63
CA LEU A 186 20.74 4.32 10.89
C LEU A 186 21.61 5.57 10.72
N ALA A 187 22.75 5.45 10.04
CA ALA A 187 23.61 6.59 9.75
C ALA A 187 22.88 7.66 8.93
N ARG A 188 22.06 7.23 7.94
CA ARG A 188 21.21 8.14 7.19
C ARG A 188 20.19 8.84 8.08
N VAL A 189 19.44 8.11 8.92
CA VAL A 189 18.44 8.70 9.83
C VAL A 189 19.08 9.68 10.80
N LEU A 190 20.24 9.33 11.36
CA LEU A 190 20.98 10.25 12.22
C LEU A 190 21.37 11.53 11.48
N TYR A 191 21.87 11.41 10.26
CA TYR A 191 22.27 12.55 9.44
C TYR A 191 21.09 13.42 8.99
N THR A 192 19.97 12.81 8.57
CA THR A 192 18.82 13.54 8.00
C THR A 192 17.84 14.03 9.05
N CYS A 193 17.69 13.30 10.16
CA CYS A 193 16.68 13.58 11.18
C CYS A 193 17.29 14.00 12.53
N GLY A 194 18.59 13.78 12.75
CA GLY A 194 19.23 14.04 14.04
C GLY A 194 18.85 13.04 15.14
N VAL A 195 18.24 11.91 14.77
CA VAL A 195 17.66 10.93 15.71
C VAL A 195 18.55 9.70 15.80
N VAL A 196 18.92 9.33 17.04
CA VAL A 196 19.57 8.05 17.34
C VAL A 196 18.48 7.01 17.59
N CYS A 197 18.47 5.95 16.81
CA CYS A 197 17.52 4.85 17.00
C CYS A 197 18.11 3.79 17.94
N GLN A 198 17.28 3.22 18.82
CA GLN A 198 17.65 1.99 19.53
C GLN A 198 17.49 0.80 18.59
N VAL A 199 18.44 -0.12 18.56
CA VAL A 199 18.35 -1.34 17.74
C VAL A 199 18.46 -2.58 18.62
N THR A 200 17.59 -3.55 18.38
CA THR A 200 17.59 -4.82 19.09
C THR A 200 17.14 -5.95 18.16
N PRO A 201 17.71 -7.15 18.25
CA PRO A 201 17.18 -8.31 17.53
C PRO A 201 16.04 -9.02 18.28
N ARG A 202 15.62 -8.53 19.47
CA ARG A 202 14.66 -9.21 20.35
C ARG A 202 13.45 -8.33 20.63
N VAL A 203 12.27 -8.76 20.18
CA VAL A 203 10.97 -8.06 20.34
C VAL A 203 10.56 -8.00 21.81
N GLU A 204 10.72 -9.11 22.54
CA GLU A 204 10.19 -9.30 23.89
C GLU A 204 10.81 -8.36 24.92
N ARG A 205 12.03 -7.88 24.65
CA ARG A 205 12.78 -7.01 25.55
C ARG A 205 12.31 -5.55 25.53
N VAL A 206 11.60 -5.15 24.48
CA VAL A 206 11.28 -3.74 24.23
C VAL A 206 9.78 -3.48 24.08
N LEU A 207 8.95 -4.51 24.06
CA LEU A 207 7.52 -4.38 23.78
C LEU A 207 6.72 -3.70 24.91
N THR A 208 7.02 -3.97 26.18
CA THR A 208 6.22 -3.49 27.32
C THR A 208 6.12 -1.96 27.44
N PRO A 209 7.18 -1.15 27.20
CA PRO A 209 7.05 0.30 27.25
C PRO A 209 6.63 0.96 25.92
N VAL A 210 6.30 0.19 24.87
CA VAL A 210 6.04 0.74 23.55
C VAL A 210 4.60 1.23 23.41
N ASP A 211 4.44 2.37 22.75
CA ASP A 211 3.17 3.05 22.52
C ASP A 211 2.59 2.65 21.16
N VAL A 212 3.47 2.50 20.17
CA VAL A 212 3.11 2.23 18.77
C VAL A 212 4.03 1.16 18.21
N VAL A 213 3.47 0.14 17.58
CA VAL A 213 4.20 -0.91 16.87
C VAL A 213 3.85 -0.85 15.39
N ILE A 214 4.86 -0.70 14.54
CA ILE A 214 4.75 -0.81 13.09
C ILE A 214 5.32 -2.16 12.65
N LEU A 215 4.49 -3.00 12.05
CA LEU A 215 4.91 -4.32 11.55
C LEU A 215 5.31 -4.21 10.07
N GLY A 216 6.59 -4.48 9.80
CA GLY A 216 7.11 -4.78 8.47
C GLY A 216 6.86 -6.23 8.07
N ASP A 217 7.56 -6.72 7.04
CA ASP A 217 7.42 -8.10 6.57
C ASP A 217 8.00 -9.09 7.60
N LEU A 218 7.13 -9.76 8.35
CA LEU A 218 7.52 -10.73 9.36
C LEU A 218 7.98 -12.06 8.75
N SER A 219 7.95 -12.21 7.41
CA SER A 219 8.38 -13.44 6.76
C SER A 219 9.85 -13.79 6.99
N VAL A 220 10.62 -12.78 7.40
CA VAL A 220 12.07 -12.82 7.60
C VAL A 220 12.47 -13.49 8.91
N TYR A 221 11.56 -13.52 9.89
CA TYR A 221 11.83 -14.12 11.19
C TYR A 221 11.51 -15.62 11.17
N PRO A 222 12.29 -16.47 11.85
CA PRO A 222 11.90 -17.86 12.04
C PRO A 222 10.77 -17.94 13.08
N GLY A 223 9.67 -18.62 12.73
CA GLY A 223 8.57 -18.89 13.66
C GLY A 223 7.54 -17.76 13.82
N GLU A 224 6.73 -17.88 14.86
CA GLU A 224 5.70 -16.91 15.24
C GLU A 224 6.29 -15.75 16.04
N ILE A 225 5.75 -14.55 15.84
CA ILE A 225 6.11 -13.37 16.64
C ILE A 225 5.02 -13.11 17.67
N LYS A 226 5.41 -13.11 18.95
CA LYS A 226 4.49 -12.89 20.06
C LYS A 226 4.47 -11.42 20.46
N LEU A 227 3.28 -10.82 20.42
CA LEU A 227 3.03 -9.45 20.88
C LEU A 227 2.27 -9.43 22.23
N ASP A 228 2.14 -10.57 22.88
CA ASP A 228 1.30 -10.78 24.07
C ASP A 228 1.70 -9.94 25.30
N ASN A 229 2.96 -9.49 25.35
CA ASN A 229 3.51 -8.69 26.45
C ASN A 229 3.37 -7.17 26.22
N GLY A 230 2.69 -6.76 25.15
CA GLY A 230 2.35 -5.36 24.89
C GLY A 230 1.28 -4.86 25.85
N ARG A 231 1.22 -3.54 26.06
CA ARG A 231 0.13 -2.96 26.84
C ARG A 231 -1.17 -3.00 26.02
N PRO A 232 -2.35 -3.11 26.65
CA PRO A 232 -3.62 -3.13 25.93
C PRO A 232 -3.91 -1.88 25.09
N ASP A 233 -3.29 -0.75 25.43
CA ASP A 233 -3.41 0.52 24.72
C ASP A 233 -2.35 0.70 23.62
N THR A 234 -1.44 -0.26 23.44
CA THR A 234 -0.44 -0.22 22.36
C THR A 234 -1.13 -0.26 21.00
N ILE A 235 -0.84 0.73 20.15
CA ILE A 235 -1.35 0.80 18.78
C ILE A 235 -0.49 -0.11 17.90
N VAL A 236 -1.09 -1.06 17.18
CA VAL A 236 -0.37 -1.91 16.23
C VAL A 236 -0.85 -1.61 14.80
N ILE A 237 0.08 -1.29 13.92
CA ILE A 237 -0.19 -1.02 12.50
C ILE A 237 0.58 -2.03 11.66
N ASP A 238 -0.16 -2.84 10.90
CA ASP A 238 0.41 -3.85 10.02
C ASP A 238 0.51 -3.33 8.58
N LEU A 239 1.74 -3.14 8.09
CA LEU A 239 1.98 -2.68 6.72
C LEU A 239 1.90 -3.83 5.70
N PHE A 240 1.96 -5.09 6.16
CA PHE A 240 1.97 -6.29 5.33
C PHE A 240 0.99 -7.37 5.85
N PRO A 241 -0.30 -7.04 6.05
CA PRO A 241 -1.27 -7.94 6.70
C PRO A 241 -1.42 -9.29 5.99
N TRP A 242 -1.29 -9.30 4.67
CA TRP A 242 -1.29 -10.50 3.83
C TRP A 242 -0.24 -11.54 4.21
N THR A 243 0.90 -11.07 4.70
CA THR A 243 2.08 -11.89 4.99
C THR A 243 2.18 -12.19 6.48
N ASN A 244 1.79 -11.22 7.29
CA ASN A 244 2.00 -11.25 8.72
C ASN A 244 0.90 -12.04 9.44
N ARG A 245 -0.32 -12.06 8.92
CA ARG A 245 -1.46 -12.79 9.53
C ARG A 245 -1.13 -14.26 9.88
N PRO A 246 -0.58 -15.09 8.97
CA PRO A 246 -0.22 -16.47 9.32
C PRO A 246 0.88 -16.59 10.40
N ARG A 247 1.63 -15.52 10.67
CA ARG A 247 2.81 -15.52 11.56
C ARG A 247 2.56 -14.87 12.92
N LEU A 248 1.52 -14.06 13.01
CA LEU A 248 1.09 -13.46 14.27
C LEU A 248 0.22 -14.41 15.10
N GLY A 249 -0.27 -15.52 14.51
CA GLY A 249 -0.97 -16.59 15.23
C GLY A 249 -2.16 -16.08 16.05
N GLN A 250 -2.31 -16.57 17.28
CA GLN A 250 -3.30 -16.07 18.26
C GLN A 250 -2.78 -14.88 19.09
N SER A 251 -1.53 -14.45 18.90
CA SER A 251 -0.87 -13.44 19.72
C SER A 251 -1.35 -11.99 19.49
N ILE A 252 -2.41 -11.84 18.70
CA ILE A 252 -3.04 -10.56 18.36
C ILE A 252 -4.29 -10.29 19.21
N ASN A 253 -4.81 -11.30 19.90
CA ASN A 253 -6.18 -11.29 20.45
C ASN A 253 -6.52 -10.09 21.36
N ASN A 254 -5.53 -9.36 21.86
CA ASN A 254 -5.69 -8.22 22.75
C ASN A 254 -5.21 -6.87 22.18
N LEU A 255 -4.68 -6.82 20.95
CA LEU A 255 -4.13 -5.60 20.37
C LEU A 255 -4.93 -5.16 19.13
N PRO A 256 -5.28 -3.88 19.01
CA PRO A 256 -5.90 -3.38 17.79
C PRO A 256 -4.87 -3.38 16.66
N ILE A 257 -5.11 -4.20 15.63
CA ILE A 257 -4.34 -4.16 14.38
C ILE A 257 -5.14 -3.43 13.32
N LEU A 258 -4.60 -2.30 12.84
CA LEU A 258 -5.11 -1.68 11.63
C LEU A 258 -4.61 -2.44 10.40
N ALA A 259 -5.52 -3.09 9.69
CA ALA A 259 -5.25 -3.74 8.41
C ALA A 259 -5.88 -2.94 7.26
N GLU A 260 -5.05 -2.67 6.25
CA GLU A 260 -5.38 -2.06 4.94
C GLU A 260 -6.23 -0.77 4.95
N PRO A 261 -5.61 0.38 4.64
CA PRO A 261 -6.37 1.61 4.49
C PRO A 261 -7.21 1.59 3.23
N VAL A 262 -8.44 2.07 3.37
CA VAL A 262 -9.36 2.31 2.25
C VAL A 262 -9.58 3.80 2.12
N PHE A 263 -9.42 4.28 0.90
CA PHE A 263 -9.70 5.66 0.55
C PHE A 263 -11.07 5.75 -0.10
N CYS A 264 -11.70 6.89 0.06
CA CYS A 264 -12.92 7.22 -0.65
C CYS A 264 -12.75 8.51 -1.43
N LEU A 265 -13.36 8.52 -2.62
CA LEU A 265 -13.36 9.67 -3.51
C LEU A 265 -14.77 9.89 -4.03
N ARG A 266 -15.26 11.12 -3.91
CA ARG A 266 -16.60 11.48 -4.35
C ARG A 266 -16.65 11.59 -5.88
N GLN A 267 -17.67 10.98 -6.46
CA GLN A 267 -17.97 10.95 -7.87
C GLN A 267 -19.20 11.82 -8.14
N ALA A 268 -19.25 12.42 -9.33
CA ALA A 268 -20.39 13.21 -9.78
C ALA A 268 -21.60 12.34 -10.15
N ASN A 269 -21.38 11.06 -10.41
CA ASN A 269 -22.40 10.11 -10.82
C ASN A 269 -22.76 9.16 -9.66
N GLY A 270 -24.07 8.94 -9.45
CA GLY A 270 -24.59 8.02 -8.44
C GLY A 270 -25.95 8.47 -7.92
N GLU A 271 -26.90 7.54 -7.82
CA GLU A 271 -28.28 7.83 -7.37
C GLU A 271 -28.37 8.08 -5.86
N THR A 272 -27.39 7.62 -5.11
CA THR A 272 -27.30 7.77 -3.65
C THR A 272 -25.92 8.29 -3.26
N GLU A 273 -25.78 8.90 -2.08
CA GLU A 273 -24.48 9.34 -1.57
C GLU A 273 -23.46 8.20 -1.50
N ALA A 274 -23.89 6.99 -1.12
CA ALA A 274 -23.02 5.81 -1.11
C ALA A 274 -22.56 5.40 -2.53
N ALA A 275 -23.46 5.48 -3.52
CA ALA A 275 -23.12 5.19 -4.92
C ALA A 275 -22.23 6.26 -5.56
N GLN A 276 -22.17 7.46 -4.98
CA GLN A 276 -21.24 8.52 -5.36
C GLN A 276 -19.86 8.34 -4.73
N MET A 277 -19.61 7.34 -3.89
CA MET A 277 -18.30 7.14 -3.27
C MET A 277 -17.56 5.97 -3.92
N ALA A 278 -16.49 6.30 -4.66
CA ALA A 278 -15.52 5.31 -5.10
C ALA A 278 -14.67 4.88 -3.91
N LEU A 279 -14.75 3.59 -3.52
CA LEU A 279 -13.83 2.99 -2.57
C LEU A 279 -12.58 2.51 -3.32
N LEU A 280 -11.42 2.89 -2.81
CA LEU A 280 -10.13 2.70 -3.47
C LEU A 280 -9.15 2.09 -2.47
N ASP A 281 -8.43 1.07 -2.90
CA ASP A 281 -7.24 0.64 -2.19
C ASP A 281 -6.11 1.68 -2.36
N PRO A 282 -4.98 1.56 -1.62
CA PRO A 282 -3.91 2.55 -1.71
C PRO A 282 -3.26 2.66 -3.09
N LEU A 283 -3.19 1.56 -3.85
CA LEU A 283 -2.64 1.57 -5.22
C LEU A 283 -3.59 2.30 -6.16
N GLU A 284 -4.88 1.97 -6.13
CA GLU A 284 -5.91 2.60 -6.95
C GLU A 284 -6.00 4.10 -6.66
N ALA A 285 -5.97 4.49 -5.39
CA ALA A 285 -5.98 5.90 -5.00
C ALA A 285 -4.73 6.65 -5.49
N GLU A 286 -3.53 6.06 -5.37
CA GLU A 286 -2.29 6.68 -5.85
C GLU A 286 -2.26 6.82 -7.37
N LEU A 287 -2.75 5.81 -8.09
CA LEU A 287 -2.85 5.82 -9.55
C LEU A 287 -3.82 6.88 -10.06
N LEU A 288 -4.99 6.95 -9.44
CA LEU A 288 -6.00 7.94 -9.80
C LEU A 288 -5.47 9.36 -9.54
N LEU A 289 -4.83 9.57 -8.38
CA LEU A 289 -4.19 10.85 -8.03
C LEU A 289 -3.08 11.23 -9.03
N ALA A 290 -2.20 10.29 -9.39
CA ALA A 290 -1.15 10.51 -10.38
C ALA A 290 -1.73 10.89 -11.75
N THR A 291 -2.82 10.24 -12.15
CA THR A 291 -3.52 10.50 -13.41
C THR A 291 -4.14 11.91 -13.41
N LEU A 292 -4.75 12.33 -12.30
CA LEU A 292 -5.38 13.64 -12.16
C LEU A 292 -4.36 14.79 -12.18
N GLU A 293 -3.20 14.60 -11.55
CA GLU A 293 -2.15 15.61 -11.55
C GLU A 293 -1.42 15.72 -12.89
N ARG A 294 -1.55 14.74 -13.78
CA ARG A 294 -0.82 14.65 -15.06
C ARG A 294 0.70 14.81 -14.88
N ASN A 295 1.19 14.42 -13.72
CA ASN A 295 2.55 14.71 -13.31
C ASN A 295 3.28 13.39 -13.04
N GLU A 296 4.25 13.09 -13.89
CA GLU A 296 5.16 11.96 -13.73
C GLU A 296 6.00 12.05 -12.45
N SER A 297 6.06 13.21 -11.77
CA SER A 297 6.69 13.32 -10.46
C SER A 297 5.91 12.63 -9.33
N VAL A 298 4.66 12.22 -9.60
CA VAL A 298 3.88 11.28 -8.76
C VAL A 298 4.27 9.83 -9.08
N SER A 299 5.14 9.57 -10.06
CA SER A 299 5.73 8.26 -10.32
C SER A 299 6.79 7.91 -9.28
N ILE A 300 6.57 6.77 -8.63
CA ILE A 300 7.17 6.47 -7.32
C ILE A 300 8.17 5.32 -7.38
N VAL A 301 8.11 4.53 -8.45
CA VAL A 301 8.88 3.29 -8.51
C VAL A 301 10.30 3.49 -9.06
N SER A 302 10.60 4.57 -9.80
CA SER A 302 11.94 4.77 -10.40
C SER A 302 12.87 5.74 -9.64
N ARG A 303 12.41 6.40 -8.57
CA ARG A 303 13.20 7.39 -7.82
C ARG A 303 13.10 7.16 -6.32
N GLU A 304 14.14 7.54 -5.58
CA GLU A 304 14.16 7.53 -4.12
C GLU A 304 12.87 8.18 -3.57
N ILE A 305 12.11 7.41 -2.79
CA ILE A 305 10.96 7.98 -2.09
C ILE A 305 11.51 8.74 -0.89
N ARG A 306 11.04 9.96 -0.68
CA ARG A 306 11.43 10.80 0.45
C ARG A 306 10.21 11.14 1.31
N PRO A 307 10.36 11.32 2.63
CA PRO A 307 9.26 11.75 3.51
C PRO A 307 8.52 13.00 3.01
N ALA A 308 9.22 13.94 2.35
CA ALA A 308 8.62 15.13 1.74
C ALA A 308 7.54 14.82 0.68
N GLN A 309 7.64 13.70 -0.04
CA GLN A 309 6.62 13.29 -1.01
C GLN A 309 5.33 12.86 -0.33
N VAL A 310 5.39 12.30 0.88
CA VAL A 310 4.19 11.96 1.67
C VAL A 310 3.36 13.23 1.95
N VAL A 311 4.03 14.32 2.32
CA VAL A 311 3.38 15.64 2.54
C VAL A 311 2.78 16.19 1.25
N MET A 312 3.47 16.04 0.11
CA MET A 312 2.95 16.40 -1.20
C MET A 312 1.67 15.62 -1.52
N ILE A 313 1.67 14.29 -1.35
CA ILE A 313 0.48 13.46 -1.61
C ILE A 313 -0.68 13.84 -0.69
N GLN A 314 -0.43 14.11 0.60
CA GLN A 314 -1.47 14.61 1.52
C GLN A 314 -2.12 15.92 1.06
N ARG A 315 -1.33 16.83 0.46
CA ARG A 315 -1.86 18.08 -0.11
C ARG A 315 -2.71 17.80 -1.35
N LEU A 316 -2.24 16.91 -2.23
CA LEU A 316 -2.93 16.52 -3.46
C LEU A 316 -4.24 15.79 -3.17
N MET A 317 -4.24 14.87 -2.21
CA MET A 317 -5.46 14.20 -1.74
C MET A 317 -6.53 15.20 -1.32
N ARG A 318 -6.16 16.19 -0.51
CA ARG A 318 -7.08 17.27 -0.10
C ARG A 318 -7.57 18.10 -1.29
N LYS A 319 -6.70 18.39 -2.26
CA LYS A 319 -7.07 19.12 -3.49
C LYS A 319 -8.17 18.40 -4.28
N TYR A 320 -8.08 17.08 -4.40
CA TYR A 320 -9.04 16.29 -5.19
C TYR A 320 -10.15 15.62 -4.36
N GLY A 321 -10.19 15.84 -3.05
CA GLY A 321 -11.24 15.33 -2.18
C GLY A 321 -11.12 13.85 -1.82
N PHE A 322 -9.93 13.25 -1.92
CA PHE A 322 -9.67 11.93 -1.35
C PHE A 322 -9.74 12.00 0.16
N LYS A 323 -10.43 11.04 0.77
CA LYS A 323 -10.50 10.91 2.23
C LYS A 323 -10.11 9.49 2.63
N LEU A 324 -9.29 9.37 3.66
CA LEU A 324 -9.10 8.09 4.32
C LEU A 324 -10.36 7.77 5.13
N MET A 325 -11.01 6.65 4.78
CA MET A 325 -12.17 6.16 5.51
C MET A 325 -11.80 5.89 6.97
N ASP A 326 -12.75 6.12 7.88
CA ASP A 326 -12.66 5.68 9.27
C ASP A 326 -12.87 4.16 9.36
N ASN A 327 -12.04 3.42 8.63
CA ASN A 327 -11.97 1.98 8.69
C ASN A 327 -10.89 1.61 9.71
N ILE A 328 -11.05 2.07 10.95
CA ILE A 328 -10.36 1.40 12.05
C ILE A 328 -11.11 0.09 12.22
N ALA A 329 -10.75 -0.91 11.42
CA ALA A 329 -11.14 -2.28 11.67
C ALA A 329 -10.48 -2.67 13.00
N TRP A 330 -11.20 -2.45 14.10
CA TRP A 330 -10.90 -3.15 15.34
C TRP A 330 -11.20 -4.61 15.03
N GLU A 331 -10.18 -5.38 14.66
CA GLU A 331 -10.31 -6.84 14.58
C GLU A 331 -10.49 -7.38 16.01
N LYS A 332 -11.66 -7.15 16.61
CA LYS A 332 -12.16 -8.00 17.69
C LYS A 332 -12.56 -9.33 17.05
N LYS A 333 -12.30 -10.41 17.79
CA LYS A 333 -12.49 -11.84 17.48
C LYS A 333 -13.72 -12.21 16.63
N GLU A 334 -14.79 -11.42 16.61
CA GLU A 334 -16.02 -11.67 15.85
C GLU A 334 -15.92 -11.50 14.32
N VAL A 335 -14.92 -10.76 13.80
CA VAL A 335 -14.75 -10.57 12.34
C VAL A 335 -13.88 -11.69 11.71
N LEU A 336 -13.20 -12.48 12.53
CA LEU A 336 -12.40 -13.63 12.04
C LEU A 336 -13.29 -14.83 11.64
N ASP A 337 -14.49 -14.95 12.22
CA ASP A 337 -15.45 -16.02 11.89
C ASP A 337 -16.45 -15.64 10.79
N LYS A 338 -16.61 -14.34 10.52
CA LYS A 338 -17.47 -13.86 9.42
C LYS A 338 -16.58 -13.31 8.32
N GLY A 339 -16.34 -14.16 7.33
CA GLY A 339 -15.67 -13.81 6.10
C GLY A 339 -16.11 -12.43 5.59
N ARG A 340 -15.15 -11.72 5.01
CA ARG A 340 -15.30 -10.42 4.34
C ARG A 340 -16.70 -10.24 3.72
N PRO A 341 -17.28 -9.01 3.72
CA PRO A 341 -18.29 -8.66 2.72
C PRO A 341 -17.61 -8.70 1.34
N GLY A 342 -17.63 -9.89 0.77
CA GLY A 342 -16.75 -10.33 -0.30
C GLY A 342 -16.78 -11.85 -0.39
N ASN A 343 -17.97 -12.44 -0.24
CA ASN A 343 -18.28 -13.76 -0.78
C ASN A 343 -18.03 -13.71 -2.29
N TYR A 344 -16.82 -14.00 -2.70
CA TYR A 344 -16.55 -14.52 -4.03
C TYR A 344 -16.51 -16.02 -3.90
N ASN A 345 -17.72 -16.61 -3.90
CA ASN A 345 -17.86 -18.02 -4.18
C ASN A 345 -17.15 -18.30 -5.51
N SER A 346 -16.20 -19.21 -5.41
CA SER A 346 -15.63 -19.95 -6.51
C SER A 346 -16.73 -20.79 -7.15
N ASP A 347 -17.08 -20.46 -8.39
CA ASP A 347 -17.42 -21.43 -9.42
C ASP A 347 -16.47 -21.19 -10.61
#